data_AF-A0A948X7Q0-F1
#
_entry.id   AF-A0A948X7Q0-F1
#
_cell.length_a   1.000
_cell.length_b   1.000
_cell.length_c   1.000
_cell.angle_alpha   90.00
_cell.angle_beta   90.00
_cell.angle_gamma   90.00
#
_symmetry.space_group_name_H-M   'P 1'
#
loop_
_entity.id
_entity.type
_entity.pdbx_description
1 polymer ?
#
loop_
_entity_poly.entity_id
_entity_poly.type
_entity_poly.pdbx_seq_one_letter_code
_entity_poly.pdbx_strand_id
1 'polypeptide(L)'
;GVIEEDLFTHSPLATKLYLKLTPPSLTDTVSDLERLYREIRKTRDIPIMQTGLTNIKRLGRLLRESDWEVTVLLGKRNGTVEIVSVEPGDTSEKNYGIALDIGTTTVSGQLVNLNTKEVLGTKATHNKQVSFGSDVITRIVYATESGGLEKLHHAVIDNINAIIQELVKEHNIDLSDINGVMCAGNTTMAHLVLRVDPKFIRREPYVSTANFVPVIRAQEAGIKVNPRGLLSCVPGVSTYVGGDITAGVLACGLNRADKLTMLIDVGTNGEIVLGNREWMVSCAASAGPAFEGSGVKCGMRATAGAIQRVEISKPGKVKVTTIGKAKPRGICGSGYIDCLAELFRKGFIGRNGKFVKGKEFVLVPEKRADVDYDIVITEADIENLKRSKGAIYAAAAILLKKLNLEFKDIEQFYIAGGFGTYLDIDKAVTIGLLPDLERKKFSFIGNSSLVGSREILLSYEAKVEAEKIARKMTYIELSVEPAYMDEYVSALFFPHTDLNRFPSIR
;
A
#
# COMPACT_ATOMS: atom_id res chain seq x y z
N GLY A 1 0.51 -6.32 12.52
CA GLY A 1 0.53 -4.86 12.27
C GLY A 1 0.77 -4.17 13.59
N VAL A 2 1.04 -2.87 13.58
CA VAL A 2 1.26 -2.06 14.80
C VAL A 2 -0.06 -1.47 15.34
N ILE A 3 -1.16 -1.56 14.58
CA ILE A 3 -2.50 -1.20 15.07
C ILE A 3 -2.88 -2.18 16.19
N GLU A 4 -3.16 -1.63 17.37
CA GLU A 4 -3.75 -2.37 18.50
C GLU A 4 -5.11 -2.96 18.08
N GLU A 5 -5.36 -4.22 18.45
CA GLU A 5 -6.67 -4.83 18.23
C GLU A 5 -7.74 -3.97 18.92
N ASP A 6 -8.86 -3.77 18.22
CA ASP A 6 -10.03 -3.00 18.68
C ASP A 6 -9.81 -1.50 18.95
N LEU A 7 -8.75 -0.91 18.40
CA LEU A 7 -8.56 0.55 18.43
C LEU A 7 -9.75 1.31 17.82
N PHE A 8 -10.33 0.78 16.74
CA PHE A 8 -11.46 1.39 16.05
C PHE A 8 -12.70 0.52 16.15
N THR A 9 -13.87 1.16 16.28
CA THR A 9 -15.14 0.45 16.31
C THR A 9 -15.39 -0.27 15.00
N HIS A 10 -15.71 -1.57 15.07
CA HIS A 10 -16.02 -2.36 13.88
C HIS A 10 -17.30 -1.86 13.20
N SER A 11 -17.13 -1.26 12.03
CA SER A 11 -18.18 -0.58 11.27
C SER A 11 -17.80 -0.57 9.79
N PRO A 12 -17.83 -1.74 9.12
CA PRO A 12 -17.27 -1.90 7.79
C PRO A 12 -17.99 -1.02 6.75
N LEU A 13 -17.29 -0.75 5.64
CA LEU A 13 -17.81 0.04 4.52
C LEU A 13 -19.19 -0.45 4.02
N ALA A 14 -19.42 -1.75 4.09
CA ALA A 14 -20.67 -2.40 3.74
C ALA A 14 -21.07 -3.42 4.82
N THR A 15 -22.32 -3.36 5.28
CA THR A 15 -22.87 -4.22 6.34
C THR A 15 -24.15 -4.89 5.85
N LYS A 16 -24.29 -6.20 6.03
CA LYS A 16 -25.56 -6.91 5.81
C LYS A 16 -26.35 -6.99 7.11
N LEU A 17 -27.66 -6.81 7.02
CA LEU A 17 -28.61 -6.92 8.13
C LEU A 17 -29.78 -7.78 7.70
N TYR A 18 -29.91 -8.96 8.29
CA TYR A 18 -31.09 -9.80 8.13
C TYR A 18 -32.26 -9.20 8.91
N LEU A 19 -33.44 -9.18 8.28
CA LEU A 19 -34.66 -8.58 8.79
C LEU A 19 -35.84 -9.52 8.53
N LYS A 20 -36.65 -9.70 9.55
CA LYS A 20 -37.98 -10.32 9.45
C LYS A 20 -39.04 -9.24 9.61
N LEU A 21 -39.63 -8.81 8.49
CA LEU A 21 -40.61 -7.74 8.47
C LEU A 21 -41.99 -8.30 8.86
N THR A 22 -42.78 -7.50 9.57
CA THR A 22 -44.19 -7.83 9.80
C THR A 22 -44.99 -7.60 8.50
N PRO A 23 -45.73 -8.61 7.99
CA PRO A 23 -46.59 -8.44 6.82
C PRO A 23 -47.63 -7.31 6.99
N PRO A 24 -48.09 -6.66 5.91
CA PRO A 24 -49.10 -5.62 5.97
C PRO A 24 -50.43 -6.19 6.46
N SER A 25 -51.20 -5.36 7.16
CA SER A 25 -52.55 -5.68 7.64
C SER A 25 -53.47 -4.48 7.44
N LEU A 26 -54.78 -4.66 7.67
CA LEU A 26 -55.75 -3.55 7.63
C LEU A 26 -55.42 -2.44 8.64
N THR A 27 -54.68 -2.76 9.71
CA THR A 27 -54.22 -1.80 10.73
C THR A 27 -52.81 -1.25 10.49
N ASP A 28 -52.06 -1.79 9.54
CA ASP A 28 -50.69 -1.34 9.20
C ASP A 28 -50.47 -1.35 7.67
N THR A 29 -50.97 -0.30 7.03
CA THR A 29 -51.01 -0.12 5.57
C THR A 29 -49.84 0.68 5.01
N VAL A 30 -48.78 0.90 5.81
CA VAL A 30 -47.59 1.64 5.35
C VAL A 30 -46.94 0.96 4.15
N SER A 31 -46.36 1.78 3.26
CA SER A 31 -45.68 1.31 2.05
C SER A 31 -44.51 0.37 2.37
N ASP A 32 -44.17 -0.50 1.43
CA ASP A 32 -43.08 -1.48 1.57
C ASP A 32 -41.72 -0.82 1.85
N LEU A 33 -41.44 0.36 1.25
CA LEU A 33 -40.20 1.09 1.49
C LEU A 33 -40.15 1.68 2.91
N GLU A 34 -41.25 2.30 3.36
CA GLU A 34 -41.33 2.84 4.72
C GLU A 34 -41.31 1.72 5.77
N ARG A 35 -41.93 0.58 5.49
CA ARG A 35 -41.88 -0.62 6.32
C ARG A 35 -40.44 -1.09 6.51
N LEU A 36 -39.66 -1.14 5.42
CA LEU A 36 -38.25 -1.51 5.46
C LEU A 36 -37.41 -0.51 6.28
N TYR A 37 -37.61 0.79 6.06
CA TYR A 37 -36.91 1.83 6.84
C TYR A 37 -37.25 1.78 8.33
N ARG A 38 -38.52 1.58 8.67
CA ARG A 38 -38.99 1.41 10.05
C ARG A 38 -38.32 0.21 10.70
N GLU A 39 -38.20 -0.92 9.98
CA GLU A 39 -37.58 -2.14 10.52
C GLU A 39 -36.07 -1.97 10.75
N ILE A 40 -35.35 -1.34 9.81
CA ILE A 40 -33.92 -1.06 9.97
C ILE A 40 -33.68 -0.15 11.19
N ARG A 41 -34.49 0.89 11.36
CA ARG A 41 -34.33 1.88 12.44
C ARG A 41 -34.63 1.35 13.84
N LYS A 42 -35.27 0.18 13.98
CA LYS A 42 -35.43 -0.47 15.29
C LYS A 42 -34.10 -0.97 15.85
N THR A 43 -33.14 -1.31 14.98
CA THR A 43 -31.85 -1.91 15.39
C THR A 43 -30.65 -1.00 15.15
N ARG A 44 -30.81 0.07 14.36
CA ARG A 44 -29.73 0.98 13.97
C ARG A 44 -30.17 2.44 14.05
N ASP A 45 -29.37 3.29 14.68
CA ASP A 45 -29.56 4.74 14.65
C ASP A 45 -29.08 5.32 13.32
N ILE A 46 -30.01 5.44 12.36
CA ILE A 46 -29.75 5.93 11.01
C ILE A 46 -30.73 7.07 10.70
N PRO A 47 -30.34 8.33 10.99
CA PRO A 47 -31.23 9.48 10.76
C PRO A 47 -31.47 9.70 9.27
N ILE A 48 -30.40 9.67 8.46
CA ILE A 48 -30.45 9.92 7.01
C ILE A 48 -30.23 8.61 6.25
N MET A 49 -31.28 8.14 5.59
CA MET A 49 -31.27 6.93 4.78
C MET A 49 -31.81 7.20 3.37
N GLN A 50 -31.20 6.56 2.37
CA GLN A 50 -31.67 6.63 0.98
C GLN A 50 -31.72 5.24 0.33
N THR A 51 -32.56 5.11 -0.69
CA THR A 51 -32.67 3.88 -1.49
C THR A 51 -32.76 4.24 -2.96
N GLY A 52 -31.87 3.69 -3.78
CA GLY A 52 -31.89 3.89 -5.22
C GLY A 52 -33.07 3.20 -5.91
N LEU A 53 -33.53 3.78 -7.04
CA LEU A 53 -34.70 3.32 -7.81
C LEU A 53 -34.67 1.83 -8.19
N THR A 54 -33.49 1.27 -8.48
CA THR A 54 -33.34 -0.16 -8.80
C THR A 54 -33.86 -1.09 -7.70
N ASN A 55 -33.68 -0.72 -6.42
CA ASN A 55 -34.23 -1.51 -5.31
C ASN A 55 -35.74 -1.29 -5.17
N ILE A 56 -36.20 -0.04 -5.32
CA ILE A 56 -37.62 0.32 -5.22
C ILE A 56 -38.47 -0.44 -6.26
N LYS A 57 -38.00 -0.52 -7.51
CA LYS A 57 -38.71 -1.21 -8.61
C LYS A 57 -39.03 -2.67 -8.33
N ARG A 58 -38.22 -3.36 -7.53
CA ARG A 58 -38.37 -4.79 -7.23
C ARG A 58 -38.90 -5.08 -5.82
N LEU A 59 -38.90 -4.08 -4.93
CA LEU A 59 -39.06 -4.28 -3.49
C LEU A 59 -40.37 -5.00 -3.14
N GLY A 60 -41.51 -4.53 -3.64
CA GLY A 60 -42.81 -5.10 -3.23
C GLY A 60 -43.01 -6.55 -3.65
N ARG A 61 -42.49 -6.95 -4.83
CA ARG A 61 -42.48 -8.35 -5.25
C ARG A 61 -41.55 -9.18 -4.36
N LEU A 62 -40.31 -8.70 -4.18
CA LEU A 62 -39.28 -9.39 -3.40
C LEU A 62 -39.74 -9.68 -1.97
N LEU A 63 -40.33 -8.71 -1.28
CA LEU A 63 -40.80 -8.90 0.10
C LEU A 63 -41.87 -9.99 0.21
N ARG A 64 -42.78 -10.08 -0.77
CA ARG A 64 -43.85 -11.08 -0.77
C ARG A 64 -43.34 -12.48 -1.14
N GLU A 65 -42.47 -12.56 -2.14
CA GLU A 65 -41.87 -13.83 -2.58
C GLU A 65 -40.90 -14.42 -1.54
N SER A 66 -40.36 -13.59 -0.65
CA SER A 66 -39.41 -14.02 0.40
C SER A 66 -40.07 -14.20 1.77
N ASP A 67 -41.40 -14.28 1.83
CA ASP A 67 -42.18 -14.36 3.08
C ASP A 67 -41.76 -13.31 4.13
N TRP A 68 -41.51 -12.09 3.66
CA TRP A 68 -41.10 -10.93 4.47
C TRP A 68 -39.76 -11.10 5.21
N GLU A 69 -38.99 -12.11 4.85
CA GLU A 69 -37.62 -12.33 5.34
C GLU A 69 -36.61 -11.91 4.27
N VAL A 70 -35.80 -10.90 4.59
CA VAL A 70 -34.84 -10.33 3.65
C VAL A 70 -33.56 -9.91 4.35
N THR A 71 -32.48 -9.83 3.59
CA THR A 71 -31.22 -9.24 4.02
C THR A 71 -30.98 -7.92 3.30
N VAL A 72 -30.78 -6.84 4.04
CA VAL A 72 -30.43 -5.54 3.47
C VAL A 72 -28.93 -5.30 3.53
N LEU A 73 -28.35 -4.90 2.41
CA LEU A 73 -26.98 -4.41 2.35
C LEU A 73 -26.99 -2.89 2.56
N LEU A 74 -26.41 -2.44 3.66
CA LEU A 74 -26.26 -1.03 4.01
C LEU A 74 -24.83 -0.58 3.72
N GLY A 75 -24.67 0.63 3.20
CA GLY A 75 -23.35 1.23 3.02
C GLY A 75 -23.38 2.74 3.20
N LYS A 76 -22.33 3.31 3.79
CA LYS A 76 -22.27 4.74 4.11
C LYS A 76 -21.57 5.51 2.99
N ARG A 77 -22.29 6.44 2.37
CA ARG A 77 -21.79 7.31 1.28
C ARG A 77 -21.98 8.77 1.66
N ASN A 78 -20.87 9.48 1.90
CA ASN A 78 -20.83 10.93 2.14
C ASN A 78 -21.81 11.41 3.24
N GLY A 79 -21.87 10.70 4.38
CA GLY A 79 -22.75 11.04 5.50
C GLY A 79 -24.16 10.43 5.44
N THR A 80 -24.56 9.86 4.31
CA THR A 80 -25.85 9.19 4.12
C THR A 80 -25.69 7.67 4.12
N VAL A 81 -26.55 6.95 4.83
CA VAL A 81 -26.64 5.49 4.69
C VAL A 81 -27.51 5.15 3.50
N GLU A 82 -27.00 4.34 2.58
CA GLU A 82 -27.73 3.85 1.42
C GLU A 82 -28.10 2.37 1.62
N ILE A 83 -29.34 2.00 1.30
CA ILE A 83 -29.69 0.60 1.00
C ILE A 83 -29.15 0.26 -0.38
N VAL A 84 -28.00 -0.41 -0.39
CA VAL A 84 -27.26 -0.80 -1.60
C VAL A 84 -28.02 -1.89 -2.35
N SER A 85 -28.45 -2.94 -1.66
CA SER A 85 -29.27 -4.04 -2.20
C SER A 85 -30.20 -4.60 -1.12
N VAL A 86 -31.23 -5.33 -1.57
CA VAL A 86 -32.13 -6.12 -0.73
C VAL A 86 -32.20 -7.53 -1.30
N GLU A 87 -31.85 -8.54 -0.53
CA GLU A 87 -31.72 -9.95 -0.93
C GLU A 87 -32.81 -10.79 -0.24
N PRO A 88 -33.33 -11.85 -0.89
CA PRO A 88 -34.31 -12.75 -0.27
C PRO A 88 -33.66 -13.62 0.82
N GLY A 89 -34.37 -13.82 1.93
CA GLY A 89 -33.92 -14.67 3.04
C GLY A 89 -32.72 -14.11 3.81
N ASP A 90 -32.06 -14.99 4.58
CA ASP A 90 -30.85 -14.67 5.33
C ASP A 90 -29.58 -14.94 4.51
N THR A 91 -28.91 -13.87 4.10
CA THR A 91 -27.60 -13.90 3.45
C THR A 91 -26.56 -13.11 4.25
N SER A 92 -26.84 -12.82 5.52
CA SER A 92 -26.06 -11.90 6.35
C SER A 92 -24.62 -12.37 6.59
N GLU A 93 -24.39 -13.68 6.62
CA GLU A 93 -23.07 -14.31 6.73
C GLU A 93 -22.19 -14.12 5.47
N LYS A 94 -22.79 -13.82 4.32
CA LYS A 94 -22.09 -13.66 3.04
C LYS A 94 -21.75 -12.19 2.78
N ASN A 95 -20.84 -11.65 3.58
CA ASN A 95 -20.41 -10.26 3.48
C ASN A 95 -18.89 -10.13 3.45
N TYR A 96 -18.34 -9.92 2.27
CA TYR A 96 -16.90 -9.86 2.06
C TYR A 96 -16.46 -8.53 1.44
N GLY A 97 -15.19 -8.21 1.59
CA GLY A 97 -14.58 -7.03 1.00
C GLY A 97 -13.14 -7.28 0.56
N ILE A 98 -12.63 -6.36 -0.25
CA ILE A 98 -11.26 -6.40 -0.77
C ILE A 98 -10.52 -5.14 -0.31
N ALA A 99 -9.42 -5.34 0.40
CA ALA A 99 -8.44 -4.27 0.68
C ALA A 99 -7.32 -4.34 -0.35
N LEU A 100 -7.01 -3.24 -1.01
CA LEU A 100 -6.02 -3.14 -2.09
C LEU A 100 -4.92 -2.15 -1.72
N ASP A 101 -3.70 -2.52 -2.08
CA ASP A 101 -2.54 -1.64 -2.18
C ASP A 101 -2.08 -1.61 -3.64
N ILE A 102 -2.20 -0.45 -4.26
CA ILE A 102 -1.97 -0.23 -5.69
C ILE A 102 -0.65 0.51 -5.84
N GLY A 103 0.44 -0.24 -5.71
CA GLY A 103 1.79 0.27 -5.93
C GLY A 103 2.15 0.41 -7.40
N THR A 104 3.18 1.21 -7.66
CA THR A 104 3.70 1.42 -9.01
C THR A 104 4.25 0.12 -9.61
N THR A 105 5.00 -0.68 -8.84
CA THR A 105 5.56 -1.97 -9.29
C THR A 105 4.63 -3.15 -9.01
N THR A 106 3.96 -3.13 -7.86
CA THR A 106 3.21 -4.28 -7.33
C THR A 106 1.81 -3.86 -6.94
N VAL A 107 0.81 -4.67 -7.32
CA VAL A 107 -0.57 -4.56 -6.81
C VAL A 107 -0.82 -5.72 -5.87
N SER A 108 -1.24 -5.43 -4.64
CA SER A 108 -1.56 -6.41 -3.61
C SER A 108 -3.01 -6.30 -3.19
N GLY A 109 -3.64 -7.43 -2.84
CA GLY A 109 -5.02 -7.46 -2.37
C GLY A 109 -5.25 -8.51 -1.29
N GLN A 110 -6.10 -8.18 -0.32
CA GLN A 110 -6.60 -9.08 0.70
C GLN A 110 -8.11 -9.27 0.58
N LEU A 111 -8.56 -10.53 0.63
CA LEU A 111 -9.96 -10.88 0.80
C LEU A 111 -10.26 -10.94 2.30
N VAL A 112 -11.29 -10.21 2.72
CA VAL A 112 -11.62 -10.01 4.13
C VAL A 112 -13.09 -10.33 4.36
N ASN A 113 -13.39 -11.11 5.40
CA ASN A 113 -14.75 -11.24 5.90
C ASN A 113 -15.11 -9.97 6.67
N LEU A 114 -16.12 -9.23 6.19
CA LEU A 114 -16.51 -7.94 6.76
C LEU A 114 -17.27 -8.08 8.08
N ASN A 115 -17.73 -9.27 8.45
CA ASN A 115 -18.40 -9.52 9.73
C ASN A 115 -17.40 -9.93 10.82
N THR A 116 -16.40 -10.75 10.47
CA THR A 116 -15.46 -11.34 11.45
C THR A 116 -14.09 -10.66 11.49
N LYS A 117 -13.80 -9.73 10.57
CA LYS A 117 -12.49 -9.10 10.34
C LYS A 117 -11.41 -10.05 9.81
N GLU A 118 -11.72 -11.32 9.59
CA GLU A 118 -10.77 -12.35 9.17
C GLU A 118 -10.24 -12.09 7.75
N VAL A 119 -8.92 -12.15 7.59
CA VAL A 119 -8.29 -12.15 6.27
C VAL A 119 -8.24 -13.59 5.75
N LEU A 120 -9.07 -13.87 4.75
CA LEU A 120 -9.18 -15.20 4.15
C LEU A 120 -7.98 -15.52 3.26
N GLY A 121 -7.53 -14.53 2.47
CA GLY A 121 -6.44 -14.73 1.53
C GLY A 121 -5.74 -13.42 1.17
N THR A 122 -4.50 -13.53 0.71
CA THR A 122 -3.70 -12.41 0.20
C THR A 122 -3.04 -12.80 -1.11
N LYS A 123 -3.13 -11.95 -2.13
CA LYS A 123 -2.43 -12.12 -3.41
C LYS A 123 -1.71 -10.84 -3.78
N ALA A 124 -0.63 -10.98 -4.55
CA ALA A 124 0.10 -9.86 -5.10
C ALA A 124 0.63 -10.18 -6.49
N THR A 125 0.52 -9.23 -7.42
CA THR A 125 0.99 -9.38 -8.80
C THR A 125 1.78 -8.16 -9.24
N HIS A 126 2.54 -8.30 -10.33
CA HIS A 126 3.18 -7.14 -10.94
C HIS A 126 2.13 -6.24 -11.58
N ASN A 127 2.30 -4.94 -11.39
CA ASN A 127 1.46 -3.95 -12.02
C ASN A 127 1.73 -3.96 -13.53
N LYS A 128 0.74 -4.38 -14.33
CA LYS A 128 0.79 -4.47 -15.79
C LYS A 128 1.04 -3.13 -16.46
N GLN A 129 0.83 -2.03 -15.74
CA GLN A 129 1.18 -0.70 -16.22
C GLN A 129 2.70 -0.54 -16.48
N VAL A 130 3.55 -1.43 -15.97
CA VAL A 130 4.98 -1.46 -16.28
C VAL A 130 5.27 -1.49 -17.78
N SER A 131 4.39 -2.09 -18.59
CA SER A 131 4.50 -2.12 -20.05
C SER A 131 4.40 -0.75 -20.71
N PHE A 132 3.88 0.26 -20.00
CA PHE A 132 3.75 1.64 -20.48
C PHE A 132 4.68 2.62 -19.75
N GLY A 133 5.36 2.16 -18.69
CA GLY A 133 6.28 2.99 -17.90
C GLY A 133 6.68 2.34 -16.58
N SER A 134 7.98 2.39 -16.28
CA SER A 134 8.57 1.87 -15.05
C SER A 134 8.25 2.69 -13.80
N ASP A 135 7.89 3.96 -13.97
CA ASP A 135 7.67 4.93 -12.89
C ASP A 135 6.40 5.78 -13.14
N VAL A 136 6.00 6.54 -12.13
CA VAL A 136 4.78 7.36 -12.17
C VAL A 136 4.85 8.47 -13.22
N ILE A 137 6.00 9.11 -13.43
CA ILE A 137 6.14 10.24 -14.37
C ILE A 137 5.98 9.75 -15.80
N THR A 138 6.66 8.66 -16.15
CA THR A 138 6.56 8.02 -17.47
C THR A 138 5.11 7.59 -17.76
N ARG A 139 4.40 7.05 -16.76
CA ARG A 139 2.97 6.71 -16.91
C ARG A 139 2.10 7.95 -17.09
N ILE A 140 2.36 9.04 -16.38
CA ILE A 140 1.62 10.30 -16.59
C ILE A 140 1.85 10.83 -18.01
N VAL A 141 3.08 10.79 -18.51
CA VAL A 141 3.39 11.17 -19.91
C VAL A 141 2.59 10.30 -20.88
N TYR A 142 2.65 8.98 -20.72
CA TYR A 142 1.90 8.06 -21.57
C TYR A 142 0.39 8.30 -21.50
N ALA A 143 -0.16 8.60 -20.32
CA ALA A 143 -1.58 8.90 -20.15
C ALA A 143 -2.04 10.11 -20.99
N THR A 144 -1.14 11.05 -21.31
CA THR A 144 -1.43 12.21 -22.16
C THR A 144 -1.41 11.92 -23.66
N GLU A 145 -0.94 10.74 -24.06
CA GLU A 145 -0.98 10.28 -25.44
C GLU A 145 -2.39 9.78 -25.80
N SER A 146 -2.70 9.70 -27.10
CA SER A 146 -4.01 9.27 -27.59
C SER A 146 -4.36 7.85 -27.09
N GLY A 147 -5.41 7.76 -26.27
CA GLY A 147 -5.87 6.50 -25.65
C GLY A 147 -4.96 5.95 -24.55
N GLY A 148 -3.92 6.69 -24.13
CA GLY A 148 -2.96 6.22 -23.13
C GLY A 148 -3.56 6.03 -21.74
N LEU A 149 -4.41 6.97 -21.29
CA LEU A 149 -5.13 6.87 -20.02
C LEU A 149 -5.99 5.59 -19.94
N GLU A 150 -6.73 5.28 -21.01
CA GLU A 150 -7.58 4.09 -21.08
C GLU A 150 -6.75 2.80 -21.02
N LYS A 151 -5.61 2.73 -21.71
CA LYS A 151 -4.73 1.56 -21.63
C LYS A 151 -4.15 1.34 -20.24
N LEU A 152 -3.70 2.43 -19.59
CA LEU A 152 -3.19 2.38 -18.22
C LEU A 152 -4.27 1.98 -17.21
N HIS A 153 -5.47 2.54 -17.35
CA HIS A 153 -6.63 2.19 -16.52
C HIS A 153 -6.99 0.71 -16.68
N HIS A 154 -7.18 0.22 -17.91
CA HIS A 154 -7.50 -1.18 -18.14
C HIS A 154 -6.41 -2.12 -17.59
N ALA A 155 -5.13 -1.79 -17.74
CA ALA A 155 -4.06 -2.62 -17.21
C ALA A 155 -4.12 -2.81 -15.69
N VAL A 156 -4.36 -1.74 -14.91
CA VAL A 156 -4.49 -1.85 -13.45
C VAL A 156 -5.81 -2.48 -13.03
N ILE A 157 -6.92 -2.21 -13.73
CA ILE A 157 -8.20 -2.85 -13.46
C ILE A 157 -8.16 -4.35 -13.76
N ASP A 158 -7.44 -4.78 -14.80
CA ASP A 158 -7.21 -6.19 -15.09
C ASP A 158 -6.35 -6.87 -14.03
N ASN A 159 -5.38 -6.16 -13.43
CA ASN A 159 -4.64 -6.68 -12.28
C ASN A 159 -5.56 -6.90 -11.07
N ILE A 160 -6.35 -5.87 -10.72
CA ILE A 160 -7.27 -5.91 -9.58
C ILE A 160 -8.29 -7.03 -9.77
N ASN A 161 -8.93 -7.11 -10.93
CA ASN A 161 -9.92 -8.14 -11.22
C ASN A 161 -9.29 -9.54 -11.18
N ALA A 162 -8.08 -9.74 -11.71
CA ALA A 162 -7.41 -11.04 -11.61
C ALA A 162 -7.13 -11.46 -10.16
N ILE A 163 -6.63 -10.53 -9.33
CA ILE A 163 -6.44 -10.77 -7.88
C ILE A 163 -7.76 -11.19 -7.22
N ILE A 164 -8.84 -10.45 -7.48
CA ILE A 164 -10.16 -10.74 -6.92
C ILE A 164 -10.63 -12.13 -7.37
N GLN A 165 -10.54 -12.46 -8.67
CA GLN A 165 -10.94 -13.76 -9.20
C GLN A 165 -10.18 -14.92 -8.55
N GLU A 166 -8.86 -14.79 -8.38
CA GLU A 166 -8.04 -15.82 -7.73
C GLU A 166 -8.45 -16.02 -6.27
N LEU A 167 -8.63 -14.92 -5.52
CA LEU A 167 -9.03 -14.97 -4.12
C LEU A 167 -10.41 -15.61 -3.94
N VAL A 168 -11.42 -15.18 -4.70
CA VAL A 168 -12.76 -15.73 -4.54
C VAL A 168 -12.85 -17.19 -4.98
N LYS A 169 -12.09 -17.59 -6.01
CA LYS A 169 -12.02 -18.98 -6.46
C LYS A 169 -11.36 -19.89 -5.43
N GLU A 170 -10.28 -19.43 -4.79
CA GLU A 170 -9.57 -20.19 -3.75
C GLU A 170 -10.46 -20.47 -2.52
N HIS A 171 -11.37 -19.54 -2.20
CA HIS A 171 -12.24 -19.63 -1.02
C HIS A 171 -13.70 -19.99 -1.35
N ASN A 172 -14.01 -20.31 -2.62
CA ASN A 172 -15.36 -20.65 -3.09
C ASN A 172 -16.43 -19.60 -2.71
N ILE A 173 -16.12 -18.33 -2.97
CA ILE A 173 -16.98 -17.17 -2.71
C ILE A 173 -17.51 -16.62 -4.05
N ASP A 174 -18.77 -16.20 -4.09
CA ASP A 174 -19.33 -15.54 -5.26
C ASP A 174 -18.91 -14.07 -5.33
N LEU A 175 -18.61 -13.57 -6.53
CA LEU A 175 -18.24 -12.15 -6.75
C LEU A 175 -19.33 -11.18 -6.25
N SER A 176 -20.59 -11.61 -6.29
CA SER A 176 -21.73 -10.83 -5.79
C SER A 176 -21.72 -10.63 -4.27
N ASP A 177 -20.97 -11.44 -3.53
CA ASP A 177 -20.84 -11.33 -2.08
C ASP A 177 -19.69 -10.39 -1.66
N ILE A 178 -18.89 -9.90 -2.63
CA ILE A 178 -17.91 -8.84 -2.40
C ILE A 178 -18.62 -7.48 -2.46
N ASN A 179 -18.89 -6.90 -1.30
CA ASN A 179 -19.76 -5.71 -1.17
C ASN A 179 -18.99 -4.39 -0.98
N GLY A 180 -17.70 -4.45 -0.64
CA GLY A 180 -16.86 -3.28 -0.42
C GLY A 180 -15.43 -3.47 -0.93
N VAL A 181 -14.87 -2.44 -1.54
CA VAL A 181 -13.48 -2.38 -2.01
C VAL A 181 -12.83 -1.12 -1.45
N MET A 182 -11.67 -1.26 -0.82
CA MET A 182 -10.85 -0.16 -0.35
C MET A 182 -9.52 -0.12 -1.12
N CYS A 183 -9.24 0.99 -1.79
CA CYS A 183 -7.97 1.19 -2.51
C CYS A 183 -7.06 2.17 -1.77
N ALA A 184 -5.83 1.76 -1.51
CA ALA A 184 -4.73 2.65 -1.16
C ALA A 184 -3.66 2.61 -2.25
N GLY A 185 -2.95 3.72 -2.42
CA GLY A 185 -1.93 3.89 -3.47
C GLY A 185 -1.55 5.36 -3.61
N ASN A 186 -0.40 5.63 -4.22
CA ASN A 186 0.01 7.00 -4.47
C ASN A 186 -1.00 7.74 -5.36
N THR A 187 -0.97 9.07 -5.35
CA THR A 187 -1.96 9.92 -6.01
C THR A 187 -2.11 9.61 -7.50
N THR A 188 -1.02 9.30 -8.20
CA THR A 188 -1.06 8.91 -9.61
C THR A 188 -1.78 7.57 -9.80
N MET A 189 -1.48 6.56 -8.98
CA MET A 189 -2.16 5.26 -9.05
C MET A 189 -3.65 5.39 -8.78
N ALA A 190 -4.06 6.20 -7.81
CA ALA A 190 -5.48 6.50 -7.56
C ALA A 190 -6.16 7.12 -8.79
N HIS A 191 -5.52 8.09 -9.46
CA HIS A 191 -6.06 8.70 -10.68
C HIS A 191 -6.22 7.67 -11.81
N LEU A 192 -5.22 6.80 -12.04
CA LEU A 192 -5.29 5.79 -13.09
C LEU A 192 -6.37 4.73 -12.83
N VAL A 193 -6.55 4.31 -11.57
CA VAL A 193 -7.63 3.38 -11.17
C VAL A 193 -9.00 4.00 -11.41
N LEU A 194 -9.15 5.29 -11.08
CA LEU A 194 -10.42 6.01 -11.22
C LEU A 194 -10.63 6.61 -12.61
N ARG A 195 -9.71 6.39 -13.55
CA ARG A 195 -9.75 6.96 -14.91
C ARG A 195 -9.84 8.50 -14.90
N VAL A 196 -9.14 9.13 -13.96
CA VAL A 196 -8.98 10.59 -13.86
C VAL A 196 -7.69 10.99 -14.57
N ASP A 197 -7.73 12.08 -15.35
CA ASP A 197 -6.55 12.59 -16.07
C ASP A 197 -5.43 13.01 -15.09
N PRO A 198 -4.26 12.33 -15.09
CA PRO A 198 -3.18 12.65 -14.16
C PRO A 198 -2.24 13.75 -14.69
N LYS A 199 -2.50 14.34 -15.86
CA LYS A 199 -1.60 15.26 -16.57
C LYS A 199 -1.02 16.38 -15.69
N PHE A 200 -1.84 16.96 -14.83
CA PHE A 200 -1.47 18.14 -14.02
C PHE A 200 -0.66 17.79 -12.76
N ILE A 201 -0.59 16.51 -12.39
CA ILE A 201 0.24 16.03 -11.26
C ILE A 201 1.71 16.43 -11.48
N ARG A 202 2.26 16.18 -12.68
CA ARG A 202 3.68 16.47 -12.98
C ARG A 202 3.98 17.88 -13.48
N ARG A 203 2.97 18.73 -13.66
CA ARG A 203 3.14 20.07 -14.23
C ARG A 203 3.08 21.07 -13.11
N GLU A 204 4.09 21.93 -13.01
CA GLU A 204 4.09 23.06 -12.10
C GLU A 204 2.76 23.84 -12.20
N PRO A 205 2.08 24.15 -11.09
CA PRO A 205 2.51 24.05 -9.69
C PRO A 205 2.20 22.69 -8.99
N TYR A 206 2.22 21.58 -9.73
CA TYR A 206 2.10 20.20 -9.26
C TYR A 206 0.79 19.92 -8.54
N VAL A 207 -0.33 20.06 -9.25
CA VAL A 207 -1.68 19.97 -8.66
C VAL A 207 -2.43 18.75 -9.19
N SER A 208 -2.76 17.84 -8.28
CA SER A 208 -3.65 16.69 -8.54
C SER A 208 -5.12 17.11 -8.69
N THR A 209 -5.89 16.40 -9.51
CA THR A 209 -7.34 16.66 -9.68
C THR A 209 -8.13 16.39 -8.40
N ALA A 210 -7.84 15.29 -7.71
CA ALA A 210 -8.52 14.94 -6.47
C ALA A 210 -7.63 14.12 -5.54
N ASN A 211 -7.53 14.54 -4.28
CA ASN A 211 -6.95 13.76 -3.18
C ASN A 211 -8.02 13.14 -2.26
N PHE A 212 -9.24 13.68 -2.29
CA PHE A 212 -10.40 13.19 -1.56
C PHE A 212 -11.48 12.82 -2.56
N VAL A 213 -11.72 11.52 -2.72
CA VAL A 213 -12.72 10.98 -3.65
C VAL A 213 -13.90 10.44 -2.83
N PRO A 214 -15.15 10.78 -3.19
CA PRO A 214 -16.32 10.23 -2.52
C PRO A 214 -16.43 8.72 -2.73
N VAL A 215 -17.21 8.05 -1.88
CA VAL A 215 -17.50 6.62 -2.09
C VAL A 215 -18.37 6.45 -3.34
N ILE A 216 -17.85 5.73 -4.33
CA ILE A 216 -18.49 5.44 -5.62
C ILE A 216 -18.89 3.96 -5.72
N ARG A 217 -19.49 3.55 -6.84
CA ARG A 217 -19.65 2.12 -7.14
C ARG A 217 -18.35 1.56 -7.68
N ALA A 218 -18.02 0.33 -7.28
CA ALA A 218 -16.88 -0.39 -7.83
C ALA A 218 -16.97 -0.56 -9.36
N GLN A 219 -18.20 -0.74 -9.88
CA GLN A 219 -18.46 -0.87 -11.30
C GLN A 219 -18.09 0.39 -12.12
N GLU A 220 -18.18 1.59 -11.54
CA GLU A 220 -17.80 2.84 -12.22
C GLU A 220 -16.30 2.88 -12.55
N ALA A 221 -15.47 2.20 -11.74
CA ALA A 221 -14.05 2.01 -12.01
C ALA A 221 -13.74 0.74 -12.82
N GLY A 222 -14.74 -0.07 -13.19
CA GLY A 222 -14.54 -1.35 -13.89
C GLY A 222 -14.14 -2.54 -13.01
N ILE A 223 -14.25 -2.42 -11.68
CA ILE A 223 -13.98 -3.51 -10.75
C ILE A 223 -15.19 -4.45 -10.70
N LYS A 224 -14.95 -5.74 -10.95
CA LYS A 224 -15.98 -6.78 -11.12
C LYS A 224 -16.25 -7.48 -9.79
N VAL A 225 -17.13 -6.88 -8.99
CA VAL A 225 -17.64 -7.41 -7.71
C VAL A 225 -19.17 -7.36 -7.74
N ASN A 226 -19.85 -7.27 -6.59
CA ASN A 226 -21.27 -6.92 -6.56
C ASN A 226 -21.52 -5.69 -7.46
N PRO A 227 -22.47 -5.75 -8.42
CA PRO A 227 -22.73 -4.62 -9.34
C PRO A 227 -23.07 -3.31 -8.63
N ARG A 228 -23.56 -3.39 -7.38
CA ARG A 228 -23.83 -2.23 -6.52
C ARG A 228 -22.81 -2.07 -5.38
N GLY A 229 -21.80 -2.92 -5.32
CA GLY A 229 -20.71 -2.86 -4.35
C GLY A 229 -20.01 -1.51 -4.34
N LEU A 230 -19.51 -1.13 -3.18
CA LEU A 230 -18.91 0.18 -2.95
C LEU A 230 -17.41 0.14 -3.19
N LEU A 231 -16.89 1.23 -3.74
CA LEU A 231 -15.46 1.51 -3.85
C LEU A 231 -15.15 2.80 -3.10
N SER A 232 -14.16 2.73 -2.22
CA SER A 232 -13.59 3.88 -1.53
C SER A 232 -12.08 3.90 -1.74
N CYS A 233 -11.51 5.10 -1.81
CA CYS A 233 -10.08 5.31 -1.85
C CYS A 233 -9.62 5.96 -0.54
N VAL A 234 -8.47 5.54 -0.03
CA VAL A 234 -7.82 6.23 1.09
C VAL A 234 -7.37 7.61 0.60
N PRO A 235 -7.65 8.69 1.35
CA PRO A 235 -7.33 10.05 0.90
C PRO A 235 -5.82 10.30 0.82
N GLY A 236 -5.40 10.97 -0.24
CA GLY A 236 -4.03 11.45 -0.40
C GLY A 236 -3.78 12.80 0.27
N VAL A 237 -2.51 13.20 0.34
CA VAL A 237 -2.08 14.47 0.94
C VAL A 237 -1.76 15.48 -0.15
N SER A 238 -0.92 15.08 -1.10
CA SER A 238 -0.40 15.91 -2.18
C SER A 238 -0.25 15.10 -3.46
N THR A 239 0.40 15.69 -4.46
CA THR A 239 0.69 15.09 -5.76
C THR A 239 1.58 13.84 -5.68
N TYR A 240 2.54 13.80 -4.75
CA TYR A 240 3.50 12.71 -4.62
C TYR A 240 3.39 11.92 -3.31
N VAL A 241 2.48 12.33 -2.41
CA VAL A 241 2.14 11.60 -1.18
C VAL A 241 0.65 11.26 -1.22
N GLY A 242 0.33 10.00 -1.48
CA GLY A 242 -1.03 9.53 -1.69
C GLY A 242 -1.64 8.78 -0.51
N GLY A 243 -2.68 8.00 -0.82
CA GLY A 243 -3.46 7.27 0.17
C GLY A 243 -2.74 6.06 0.76
N ASP A 244 -1.73 5.53 0.08
CA ASP A 244 -0.80 4.54 0.62
C ASP A 244 -0.09 5.04 1.88
N ILE A 245 0.42 6.27 1.84
CA ILE A 245 1.12 6.87 2.98
C ILE A 245 0.15 7.24 4.09
N THR A 246 -1.03 7.78 3.77
CA THR A 246 -2.07 8.02 4.76
C THR A 246 -2.49 6.72 5.47
N ALA A 247 -2.68 5.64 4.71
CA ALA A 247 -2.94 4.32 5.27
C ALA A 247 -1.78 3.82 6.15
N GLY A 248 -0.54 4.05 5.70
CA GLY A 248 0.66 3.67 6.46
C GLY A 248 0.77 4.40 7.81
N VAL A 249 0.50 5.70 7.84
CA VAL A 249 0.49 6.51 9.06
C VAL A 249 -0.60 6.03 10.04
N LEU A 250 -1.79 5.72 9.53
CA LEU A 250 -2.86 5.14 10.35
C LEU A 250 -2.42 3.78 10.93
N ALA A 251 -1.76 2.96 10.11
CA ALA A 251 -1.34 1.61 10.45
C ALA A 251 -0.22 1.54 11.50
N CYS A 252 0.68 2.53 11.52
CA CYS A 252 1.75 2.61 12.52
C CYS A 252 1.39 3.48 13.74
N GLY A 253 0.26 4.21 13.67
CA GLY A 253 -0.21 5.06 14.76
C GLY A 253 0.64 6.31 15.00
N LEU A 254 1.43 6.75 14.02
CA LEU A 254 2.26 7.96 14.11
C LEU A 254 1.40 9.19 14.47
N ASN A 255 0.18 9.28 13.95
CA ASN A 255 -0.76 10.37 14.23
C ASN A 255 -1.34 10.38 15.66
N ARG A 256 -1.03 9.39 16.50
CA ARG A 256 -1.47 9.29 17.90
C ARG A 256 -0.31 9.29 18.90
N ALA A 257 0.92 9.05 18.42
CA ALA A 257 2.11 9.01 19.24
C ALA A 257 2.45 10.39 19.84
N ASP A 258 2.88 10.42 21.10
CA ASP A 258 3.57 11.59 21.67
C ASP A 258 4.99 11.73 21.12
N LYS A 259 5.64 10.58 20.97
CA LYS A 259 7.03 10.46 20.53
C LYS A 259 7.22 11.00 19.13
N LEU A 260 8.36 11.66 18.91
CA LEU A 260 8.76 12.07 17.58
C LEU A 260 9.11 10.84 16.74
N THR A 261 8.29 10.59 15.72
CA THR A 261 8.29 9.35 14.95
C THR A 261 8.51 9.64 13.47
N MET A 262 9.30 8.78 12.82
CA MET A 262 9.50 8.82 11.36
C MET A 262 9.01 7.53 10.73
N LEU A 263 8.06 7.64 9.79
CA LEU A 263 7.70 6.57 8.87
C LEU A 263 8.50 6.75 7.57
N ILE A 264 9.20 5.70 7.15
CA ILE A 264 9.89 5.63 5.86
C ILE A 264 9.24 4.49 5.07
N ASP A 265 8.49 4.82 4.04
CA ASP A 265 7.97 3.85 3.08
C ASP A 265 8.92 3.75 1.89
N VAL A 266 9.37 2.53 1.60
CA VAL A 266 10.35 2.29 0.55
C VAL A 266 9.73 1.42 -0.53
N GLY A 267 9.46 2.06 -1.66
CA GLY A 267 9.09 1.42 -2.91
C GLY A 267 9.80 2.08 -4.09
N THR A 268 9.11 2.17 -5.22
CA THR A 268 9.56 2.93 -6.39
C THR A 268 9.85 4.38 -6.03
N ASN A 269 9.04 4.92 -5.13
CA ASN A 269 9.28 6.18 -4.48
C ASN A 269 9.79 5.93 -3.05
N GLY A 270 10.51 6.89 -2.49
CA GLY A 270 10.86 6.94 -1.08
C GLY A 270 10.04 8.02 -0.40
N GLU A 271 8.88 7.66 0.14
CA GLU A 271 8.01 8.55 0.89
C GLU A 271 8.36 8.53 2.38
N ILE A 272 8.39 9.71 2.99
CA ILE A 272 8.75 9.87 4.40
C ILE A 272 7.71 10.74 5.07
N VAL A 273 7.29 10.33 6.27
CA VAL A 273 6.47 11.12 7.17
C VAL A 273 7.21 11.29 8.49
N LEU A 274 7.32 12.52 8.96
CA LEU A 274 7.92 12.88 10.24
C LEU A 274 6.88 13.63 11.07
N GLY A 275 6.73 13.26 12.33
CA GLY A 275 5.90 14.00 13.26
C GLY A 275 5.40 13.16 14.42
N ASN A 276 4.26 13.57 14.96
CA ASN A 276 3.59 12.99 16.10
C ASN A 276 2.08 13.34 16.05
N ARG A 277 1.37 13.19 17.18
CA ARG A 277 -0.05 13.54 17.27
C ARG A 277 -0.35 15.02 17.03
N GLU A 278 0.61 15.92 17.23
CA GLU A 278 0.40 17.38 17.17
C GLU A 278 0.63 17.94 15.78
N TRP A 279 1.61 17.42 15.04
CA TRP A 279 1.95 17.87 13.70
C TRP A 279 2.56 16.73 12.88
N MET A 280 2.42 16.80 11.55
CA MET A 280 3.02 15.85 10.62
C MET A 280 3.48 16.58 9.36
N VAL A 281 4.71 16.31 8.92
CA VAL A 281 5.22 16.72 7.63
C VAL A 281 5.60 15.50 6.80
N SER A 282 5.52 15.62 5.49
CA SER A 282 5.93 14.56 4.58
C SER A 282 6.72 15.07 3.40
N CYS A 283 7.51 14.18 2.80
CA CYS A 283 8.16 14.41 1.53
C CYS A 283 8.21 13.11 0.73
N ALA A 284 8.50 13.23 -0.57
CA ALA A 284 8.66 12.09 -1.46
C ALA A 284 9.93 12.28 -2.29
N ALA A 285 10.75 11.25 -2.38
CA ALA A 285 11.95 11.23 -3.21
C ALA A 285 11.85 10.15 -4.29
N SER A 286 12.43 10.42 -5.46
CA SER A 286 12.58 9.41 -6.51
C SER A 286 13.71 8.45 -6.16
N ALA A 287 13.39 7.40 -5.41
CA ALA A 287 14.34 6.34 -5.03
C ALA A 287 14.58 5.34 -6.18
N GLY A 288 13.54 5.02 -6.96
CA GLY A 288 13.57 3.93 -7.93
C GLY A 288 13.35 2.56 -7.28
N PRO A 289 12.88 1.56 -8.04
CA PRO A 289 12.32 0.32 -7.49
C PRO A 289 13.39 -0.76 -7.20
N ALA A 290 14.65 -0.37 -6.99
CA ALA A 290 15.78 -1.33 -6.86
C ALA A 290 15.55 -2.32 -5.71
N PHE A 291 15.04 -1.84 -4.58
CA PHE A 291 14.72 -2.67 -3.42
C PHE A 291 13.41 -3.46 -3.57
N GLU A 292 12.60 -3.21 -4.60
CA GLU A 292 11.47 -4.06 -4.98
C GLU A 292 11.90 -5.19 -5.94
N GLY A 293 13.19 -5.27 -6.28
CA GLY A 293 13.74 -6.26 -7.21
C GLY A 293 13.59 -5.88 -8.69
N SER A 294 13.27 -4.61 -9.00
CA SER A 294 13.18 -4.10 -10.37
C SER A 294 14.37 -3.20 -10.70
N GLY A 295 14.78 -3.16 -11.97
CA GLY A 295 15.97 -2.39 -12.40
C GLY A 295 17.30 -2.99 -11.93
N VAL A 296 17.28 -4.27 -11.53
CA VAL A 296 18.45 -5.06 -11.09
C VAL A 296 18.43 -6.45 -11.77
N LYS A 297 19.59 -6.96 -12.19
CA LYS A 297 19.74 -8.09 -13.12
C LYS A 297 19.05 -9.38 -12.65
N CYS A 298 19.29 -9.80 -11.42
CA CYS A 298 18.71 -11.01 -10.84
C CYS A 298 17.67 -10.69 -9.76
N GLY A 299 17.07 -9.49 -9.81
CA GLY A 299 16.08 -9.08 -8.84
C GLY A 299 14.73 -9.73 -9.05
N MET A 300 14.04 -10.00 -7.94
CA MET A 300 12.67 -10.48 -7.95
C MET A 300 11.93 -10.06 -6.68
N ARG A 301 10.60 -10.18 -6.69
CA ARG A 301 9.78 -9.98 -5.49
C ARG A 301 10.11 -11.00 -4.41
N ALA A 302 9.75 -10.68 -3.18
CA ALA A 302 9.86 -11.57 -2.04
C ALA A 302 8.82 -12.70 -2.08
N THR A 303 9.06 -13.69 -2.94
CA THR A 303 8.27 -14.92 -3.09
C THR A 303 9.16 -16.15 -2.92
N ALA A 304 8.57 -17.35 -2.91
CA ALA A 304 9.31 -18.60 -2.75
C ALA A 304 10.48 -18.70 -3.74
N GLY A 305 11.68 -18.97 -3.21
CA GLY A 305 12.93 -19.04 -3.96
C GLY A 305 13.71 -17.72 -4.06
N ALA A 306 13.13 -16.59 -3.65
CA ALA A 306 13.89 -15.34 -3.55
C ALA A 306 14.89 -15.40 -2.38
N ILE A 307 16.14 -15.04 -2.64
CA ILE A 307 17.19 -14.91 -1.62
C ILE A 307 16.88 -13.68 -0.77
N GLN A 308 16.66 -13.90 0.53
CA GLN A 308 16.32 -12.85 1.52
C GLN A 308 17.44 -12.61 2.54
N ARG A 309 18.42 -13.52 2.65
CA ARG A 309 19.61 -13.33 3.48
C ARG A 309 20.86 -13.82 2.77
N VAL A 310 21.94 -13.08 2.96
CA VAL A 310 23.28 -13.38 2.44
C VAL A 310 24.29 -13.26 3.57
N GLU A 311 25.16 -14.27 3.66
CA GLU A 311 26.32 -14.30 4.56
C GLU A 311 27.56 -14.68 3.72
N ILE A 312 28.61 -13.85 3.74
CA ILE A 312 29.83 -14.07 2.95
C ILE A 312 30.99 -14.31 3.91
N SER A 313 31.41 -15.56 4.05
CA SER A 313 32.53 -15.90 4.94
C SER A 313 33.90 -15.58 4.32
N LYS A 314 34.10 -15.96 3.05
CA LYS A 314 35.31 -15.80 2.23
C LYS A 314 34.92 -15.75 0.75
N PRO A 315 35.80 -15.31 -0.18
CA PRO A 315 35.52 -15.41 -1.62
C PRO A 315 35.10 -16.84 -1.99
N GLY A 316 33.96 -17.00 -2.69
CA GLY A 316 33.42 -18.31 -3.09
C GLY A 316 32.69 -19.12 -2.01
N LYS A 317 32.68 -18.67 -0.75
CA LYS A 317 31.92 -19.30 0.35
C LYS A 317 30.76 -18.41 0.79
N VAL A 318 29.72 -18.41 -0.04
CA VAL A 318 28.47 -17.67 0.14
C VAL A 318 27.41 -18.61 0.68
N LYS A 319 26.75 -18.22 1.77
CA LYS A 319 25.57 -18.87 2.30
C LYS A 319 24.36 -17.97 2.05
N VAL A 320 23.32 -18.53 1.45
CA VAL A 320 22.07 -17.82 1.15
C VAL A 320 20.90 -18.49 1.84
N THR A 321 19.92 -17.69 2.24
CA THR A 321 18.62 -18.20 2.72
C THR A 321 17.52 -17.68 1.82
N THR A 322 16.65 -18.57 1.35
CA THR A 322 15.53 -18.26 0.48
C THR A 322 14.20 -18.29 1.21
N ILE A 323 13.23 -17.52 0.72
CA ILE A 323 11.85 -17.58 1.18
C ILE A 323 11.27 -18.97 0.86
N GLY A 324 10.59 -19.56 1.83
CA GLY A 324 9.99 -20.90 1.72
C GLY A 324 11.00 -22.05 1.69
N LYS A 325 12.30 -21.79 1.92
CA LYS A 325 13.39 -22.77 1.78
C LYS A 325 13.43 -23.45 0.39
N ALA A 326 12.85 -22.81 -0.62
CA ALA A 326 12.86 -23.29 -1.99
C ALA A 326 14.23 -23.04 -2.65
N LYS A 327 14.50 -23.68 -3.79
CA LYS A 327 15.73 -23.42 -4.54
C LYS A 327 15.83 -21.93 -4.95
N PRO A 328 17.03 -21.32 -4.95
CA PRO A 328 17.22 -19.92 -5.32
C PRO A 328 16.79 -19.62 -6.76
N ARG A 329 16.01 -18.55 -6.95
CA ARG A 329 15.54 -18.08 -8.26
C ARG A 329 15.96 -16.64 -8.60
N GLY A 330 16.38 -15.89 -7.58
CA GLY A 330 16.74 -14.47 -7.69
C GLY A 330 16.89 -13.85 -6.30
N ILE A 331 17.02 -12.54 -6.24
CA ILE A 331 17.34 -11.77 -5.03
C ILE A 331 16.19 -10.79 -4.75
N CYS A 332 15.63 -10.78 -3.54
CA CYS A 332 14.66 -9.75 -3.13
C CYS A 332 15.36 -8.56 -2.43
N GLY A 333 14.60 -7.50 -2.10
CA GLY A 333 15.14 -6.28 -1.51
C GLY A 333 16.02 -6.50 -0.28
N SER A 334 15.54 -7.31 0.68
CA SER A 334 16.31 -7.70 1.86
C SER A 334 17.58 -8.47 1.51
N GLY A 335 17.53 -9.36 0.52
CA GLY A 335 18.70 -10.05 -0.01
C GLY A 335 19.75 -9.11 -0.61
N TYR A 336 19.33 -8.05 -1.30
CA TYR A 336 20.23 -7.03 -1.84
C TYR A 336 20.88 -6.19 -0.73
N ILE A 337 20.11 -5.77 0.29
CA ILE A 337 20.65 -5.07 1.46
C ILE A 337 21.71 -5.92 2.15
N ASP A 338 21.39 -7.20 2.40
CA ASP A 338 22.30 -8.16 3.01
C ASP A 338 23.58 -8.33 2.18
N CYS A 339 23.42 -8.54 0.87
CA CYS A 339 24.51 -8.74 -0.05
C CYS A 339 25.45 -7.53 -0.09
N LEU A 340 24.91 -6.32 -0.23
CA LEU A 340 25.69 -5.08 -0.25
C LEU A 340 26.47 -4.88 1.05
N ALA A 341 25.83 -5.10 2.20
CA ALA A 341 26.48 -4.96 3.50
C ALA A 341 27.64 -5.96 3.66
N GLU A 342 27.45 -7.22 3.25
CA GLU A 342 28.49 -8.24 3.31
C GLU A 342 29.64 -7.95 2.32
N LEU A 343 29.33 -7.58 1.08
CA LEU A 343 30.34 -7.21 0.09
C LEU A 343 31.18 -6.02 0.56
N PHE A 344 30.54 -5.01 1.15
CA PHE A 344 31.21 -3.83 1.67
C PHE A 344 32.08 -4.17 2.88
N ARG A 345 31.53 -4.83 3.91
CA ARG A 345 32.26 -5.18 5.14
C ARG A 345 33.44 -6.11 4.89
N LYS A 346 33.35 -6.97 3.88
CA LYS A 346 34.44 -7.91 3.52
C LYS A 346 35.43 -7.34 2.50
N GLY A 347 35.25 -6.08 2.08
CA GLY A 347 36.17 -5.40 1.17
C GLY A 347 36.11 -5.90 -0.28
N PHE A 348 35.01 -6.53 -0.70
CA PHE A 348 34.80 -6.89 -2.10
C PHE A 348 34.44 -5.67 -2.94
N ILE A 349 33.78 -4.69 -2.33
CA ILE A 349 33.47 -3.40 -2.94
C ILE A 349 34.04 -2.26 -2.10
N GLY A 350 34.49 -1.20 -2.77
CA GLY A 350 34.89 0.05 -2.12
C GLY A 350 33.68 0.88 -1.68
N ARG A 351 33.93 1.99 -0.98
CA ARG A 351 32.88 2.94 -0.55
C ARG A 351 32.12 3.57 -1.72
N ASN A 352 32.73 3.65 -2.89
CA ASN A 352 32.09 4.11 -4.12
C ASN A 352 31.23 3.02 -4.80
N GLY A 353 31.12 1.82 -4.23
CA GLY A 353 30.36 0.70 -4.80
C GLY A 353 31.04 -0.04 -5.95
N LYS A 354 32.31 0.25 -6.25
CA LYS A 354 33.07 -0.47 -7.29
C LYS A 354 33.68 -1.74 -6.73
N PHE A 355 33.67 -2.81 -7.53
CA PHE A 355 34.34 -4.05 -7.15
C PHE A 355 35.86 -3.86 -7.14
N VAL A 356 36.53 -4.45 -6.14
CA VAL A 356 37.99 -4.46 -6.08
C VAL A 356 38.58 -5.34 -7.19
N LYS A 357 37.88 -6.42 -7.57
CA LYS A 357 38.22 -7.30 -8.69
C LYS A 357 36.95 -7.77 -9.41
N GLY A 358 37.00 -7.79 -10.74
CA GLY A 358 35.86 -8.20 -11.58
C GLY A 358 34.81 -7.10 -11.74
N LYS A 359 33.65 -7.46 -12.30
CA LYS A 359 32.50 -6.54 -12.51
C LYS A 359 31.18 -7.08 -11.95
N GLU A 360 31.18 -8.31 -11.47
CA GLU A 360 30.04 -8.96 -10.84
C GLU A 360 30.51 -9.99 -9.81
N PHE A 361 29.62 -10.33 -8.88
CA PHE A 361 29.86 -11.32 -7.84
C PHE A 361 28.78 -12.40 -7.90
N VAL A 362 29.21 -13.66 -8.04
CA VAL A 362 28.30 -14.81 -8.11
C VAL A 362 27.87 -15.21 -6.69
N LEU A 363 26.58 -15.10 -6.40
CA LEU A 363 26.00 -15.55 -5.13
C LEU A 363 25.66 -17.04 -5.18
N VAL A 364 24.99 -17.47 -6.26
CA VAL A 364 24.57 -18.86 -6.45
C VAL A 364 24.83 -19.25 -7.91
N PRO A 365 25.73 -20.22 -8.16
CA PRO A 365 25.91 -20.76 -9.50
C PRO A 365 24.64 -21.45 -10.01
N GLU A 366 24.41 -21.41 -11.32
CA GLU A 366 23.28 -22.02 -12.05
C GLU A 366 22.97 -23.43 -11.55
N LYS A 367 24.00 -24.27 -11.38
CA LYS A 367 23.87 -25.67 -10.93
C LYS A 367 23.18 -25.84 -9.57
N ARG A 368 23.10 -24.78 -8.76
CA ARG A 368 22.44 -24.75 -7.44
C ARG A 368 21.19 -23.87 -7.41
N ALA A 369 20.86 -23.23 -8.53
CA ALA A 369 19.69 -22.39 -8.69
C ALA A 369 18.55 -23.15 -9.39
N ASP A 370 17.37 -22.54 -9.41
CA ASP A 370 16.18 -23.01 -10.14
C ASP A 370 15.89 -22.06 -11.31
N VAL A 371 16.98 -21.70 -12.00
CA VAL A 371 17.07 -20.86 -13.19
C VAL A 371 18.26 -21.33 -14.02
N ASP A 372 18.29 -20.98 -15.31
CA ASP A 372 19.29 -21.35 -16.31
C ASP A 372 20.47 -20.36 -16.39
N TYR A 373 20.73 -19.63 -15.31
CA TYR A 373 21.83 -18.67 -15.19
C TYR A 373 22.37 -18.57 -13.76
N ASP A 374 23.59 -18.06 -13.63
CA ASP A 374 24.17 -17.70 -12.34
C ASP A 374 23.40 -16.53 -11.70
N ILE A 375 23.01 -16.68 -10.43
CA ILE A 375 22.45 -15.56 -9.65
C ILE A 375 23.61 -14.70 -9.17
N VAL A 376 23.70 -13.50 -9.74
CA VAL A 376 24.81 -12.56 -9.54
C VAL A 376 24.32 -11.19 -9.04
N ILE A 377 25.25 -10.41 -8.51
CA ILE A 377 25.10 -8.96 -8.33
C ILE A 377 26.18 -8.25 -9.15
N THR A 378 25.77 -7.26 -9.96
CA THR A 378 26.65 -6.51 -10.87
C THR A 378 26.94 -5.11 -10.36
N GLU A 379 27.96 -4.42 -10.90
CA GLU A 379 28.17 -3.00 -10.59
C GLU A 379 26.97 -2.11 -10.95
N ALA A 380 26.24 -2.44 -12.03
CA ALA A 380 25.05 -1.69 -12.41
C ALA A 380 23.94 -1.83 -11.35
N ASP A 381 23.79 -3.02 -10.78
CA ASP A 381 22.85 -3.25 -9.68
C ASP A 381 23.25 -2.43 -8.44
N ILE A 382 24.55 -2.45 -8.09
CA ILE A 382 25.08 -1.68 -6.96
C ILE A 382 24.85 -0.18 -7.15
N GLU A 383 25.10 0.37 -8.35
CA GLU A 383 24.84 1.78 -8.63
C GLU A 383 23.35 2.14 -8.51
N ASN A 384 22.44 1.27 -8.96
CA ASN A 384 21.01 1.52 -8.82
C ASN A 384 20.57 1.47 -7.34
N LEU A 385 21.05 0.48 -6.58
CA LEU A 385 20.77 0.38 -5.14
C LEU A 385 21.36 1.56 -4.34
N LYS A 386 22.55 2.05 -4.72
CA LYS A 386 23.16 3.27 -4.14
C LYS A 386 22.29 4.50 -4.36
N ARG A 387 21.75 4.67 -5.57
CA ARG A 387 20.82 5.78 -5.87
C ARG A 387 19.55 5.68 -5.03
N SER A 388 18.94 4.50 -4.95
CA SER A 388 17.74 4.31 -4.13
C SER A 388 17.98 4.59 -2.65
N LYS A 389 19.04 4.04 -2.06
CA LYS A 389 19.34 4.28 -0.64
C LYS A 389 19.75 5.72 -0.37
N GLY A 390 20.49 6.35 -1.29
CA GLY A 390 20.91 7.75 -1.18
C GLY A 390 19.72 8.70 -1.20
N ALA A 391 18.73 8.46 -2.07
CA ALA A 391 17.52 9.28 -2.17
C ALA A 391 16.70 9.25 -0.87
N ILE A 392 16.50 8.05 -0.31
CA ILE A 392 15.75 7.85 0.94
C ILE A 392 16.46 8.55 2.11
N TYR A 393 17.78 8.31 2.26
CA TYR A 393 18.56 8.91 3.33
C TYR A 393 18.58 10.44 3.25
N ALA A 394 18.77 10.98 2.04
CA ALA A 394 18.81 12.42 1.82
C ALA A 394 17.46 13.09 2.06
N ALA A 395 16.36 12.46 1.62
CA ALA A 395 15.02 12.96 1.87
C ALA A 395 14.72 13.05 3.38
N ALA A 396 15.10 12.03 4.15
CA ALA A 396 14.96 12.04 5.61
C ALA A 396 15.79 13.15 6.26
N ALA A 397 17.06 13.27 5.86
CA ALA A 397 17.96 14.27 6.40
C ALA A 397 17.51 15.71 6.10
N ILE A 398 17.02 15.97 4.90
CA ILE A 398 16.51 17.29 4.50
C ILE A 398 15.22 17.64 5.23
N LEU A 399 14.33 16.66 5.43
CA LEU A 399 13.09 16.86 6.19
C LEU A 399 13.40 17.28 7.63
N LEU A 400 14.37 16.61 8.27
CA LEU A 400 14.86 16.96 9.60
C LEU A 400 15.50 18.34 9.64
N LYS A 401 16.40 18.62 8.68
CA LYS A 401 17.10 19.92 8.58
C LYS A 401 16.11 21.09 8.48
N LYS A 402 15.01 20.94 7.73
CA LYS A 402 13.96 21.98 7.61
C LYS A 402 13.27 22.29 8.93
N LEU A 403 13.23 21.34 9.84
CA LEU A 403 12.64 21.50 11.17
C LEU A 403 13.69 21.82 12.26
N ASN A 404 14.95 22.04 11.87
CA ASN A 404 16.09 22.17 12.78
C ASN A 404 16.23 20.98 13.74
N LEU A 405 15.96 19.78 13.24
CA LEU A 405 16.08 18.52 13.95
C LEU A 405 17.24 17.69 13.37
N GLU A 406 17.71 16.74 14.16
CA GLU A 406 18.70 15.75 13.78
C GLU A 406 18.12 14.34 13.92
N PHE A 407 18.75 13.35 13.28
CA PHE A 407 18.34 11.95 13.37
C PHE A 407 18.28 11.43 14.81
N LYS A 408 19.16 11.91 15.70
CA LYS A 408 19.22 11.51 17.11
C LYS A 408 17.96 11.89 17.90
N ASP A 409 17.27 12.95 17.47
CA ASP A 409 16.05 13.47 18.10
C ASP A 409 14.84 12.57 17.82
N ILE A 410 14.92 11.74 16.77
CA ILE A 410 13.88 10.77 16.46
C ILE A 410 13.92 9.64 17.47
N GLU A 411 12.76 9.37 18.06
CA GLU A 411 12.60 8.36 19.09
C GLU A 411 12.18 7.01 18.51
N GLN A 412 11.44 7.02 17.39
CA GLN A 412 10.91 5.83 16.75
C GLN A 412 10.97 5.96 15.22
N PHE A 413 11.42 4.89 14.56
CA PHE A 413 11.39 4.71 13.12
C PHE A 413 10.51 3.53 12.76
N TYR A 414 9.57 3.75 11.85
CA TYR A 414 8.82 2.70 11.19
C TYR A 414 9.30 2.59 9.75
N ILE A 415 9.73 1.39 9.37
CA ILE A 415 10.16 1.10 8.00
C ILE A 415 9.10 0.24 7.34
N ALA A 416 8.48 0.77 6.29
CA ALA A 416 7.51 0.08 5.46
C ALA A 416 8.11 -0.21 4.07
N GLY A 417 7.42 -1.06 3.31
CA GLY A 417 7.75 -1.29 1.90
C GLY A 417 7.98 -2.75 1.52
N GLY A 418 8.27 -2.95 0.24
CA GLY A 418 8.30 -4.25 -0.45
C GLY A 418 9.57 -5.10 -0.27
N PHE A 419 10.38 -4.88 0.77
CA PHE A 419 11.68 -5.58 0.96
C PHE A 419 11.56 -7.10 1.19
N GLY A 420 10.37 -7.57 1.54
CA GLY A 420 10.05 -8.95 1.91
C GLY A 420 9.52 -9.06 3.33
N THR A 421 9.78 -10.21 3.97
CA THR A 421 9.27 -10.52 5.32
C THR A 421 10.25 -10.12 6.43
N TYR A 422 11.44 -9.63 6.07
CA TYR A 422 12.53 -9.35 6.98
C TYR A 422 13.36 -8.16 6.48
N LEU A 423 13.87 -7.36 7.41
CA LEU A 423 14.86 -6.31 7.15
C LEU A 423 15.89 -6.35 8.28
N ASP A 424 17.17 -6.51 7.93
CA ASP A 424 18.27 -6.46 8.88
C ASP A 424 18.71 -5.02 9.09
N ILE A 425 18.40 -4.46 10.28
CA ILE A 425 18.67 -3.05 10.58
C ILE A 425 20.18 -2.77 10.59
N ASP A 426 21.01 -3.69 11.10
CA ASP A 426 22.47 -3.49 11.13
C ASP A 426 23.05 -3.42 9.72
N LYS A 427 22.55 -4.26 8.80
CA LYS A 427 22.98 -4.23 7.40
C LYS A 427 22.43 -3.01 6.65
N ALA A 428 21.21 -2.58 6.95
CA ALA A 428 20.65 -1.33 6.40
C ALA A 428 21.44 -0.09 6.84
N VAL A 429 21.87 -0.03 8.11
CA VAL A 429 22.78 1.02 8.61
C VAL A 429 24.15 0.92 7.95
N THR A 430 24.68 -0.28 7.77
CA THR A 430 25.99 -0.53 7.14
C THR A 430 26.10 0.03 5.73
N ILE A 431 25.02 -0.08 4.95
CA ILE A 431 24.97 0.48 3.60
C ILE A 431 24.55 1.96 3.60
N GLY A 432 24.23 2.53 4.76
CA GLY A 432 23.73 3.89 4.92
C GLY A 432 22.38 4.14 4.26
N LEU A 433 21.49 3.13 4.28
CA LEU A 433 20.07 3.31 3.98
C LEU A 433 19.35 3.95 5.17
N LEU A 434 19.71 3.52 6.38
CA LEU A 434 19.17 4.02 7.65
C LEU A 434 20.27 4.75 8.45
N PRO A 435 19.93 5.75 9.28
CA PRO A 435 20.90 6.44 10.13
C PRO A 435 21.47 5.50 11.21
N ASP A 436 22.73 5.72 11.59
CA ASP A 436 23.38 4.93 12.62
C ASP A 436 22.92 5.37 14.03
N LEU A 437 21.85 4.73 14.50
CA LEU A 437 21.25 4.96 15.81
C LEU A 437 21.01 3.62 16.53
N GLU A 438 20.51 3.67 17.77
CA GLU A 438 20.13 2.47 18.50
C GLU A 438 19.09 1.64 17.73
N ARG A 439 19.39 0.35 17.52
CA ARG A 439 18.61 -0.56 16.65
C ARG A 439 17.17 -0.74 17.16
N LYS A 440 16.98 -0.63 18.48
CA LYS A 440 15.66 -0.70 19.14
C LYS A 440 14.70 0.41 18.72
N LYS A 441 15.20 1.52 18.16
CA LYS A 441 14.37 2.60 17.63
C LYS A 441 13.71 2.23 16.30
N PHE A 442 14.15 1.17 15.62
CA PHE A 442 13.63 0.79 14.30
C PHE A 442 12.66 -0.38 14.40
N SER A 443 11.57 -0.29 13.64
CA SER A 443 10.58 -1.36 13.52
C SER A 443 10.18 -1.51 12.06
N PHE A 444 10.41 -2.69 11.50
CA PHE A 444 9.93 -3.04 10.16
C PHE A 444 8.47 -3.49 10.25
N ILE A 445 7.58 -2.81 9.51
CA ILE A 445 6.13 -3.02 9.60
C ILE A 445 5.52 -3.65 8.34
N GLY A 446 6.34 -4.01 7.35
CA GLY A 446 5.90 -4.63 6.10
C GLY A 446 5.09 -3.68 5.23
N ASN A 447 4.05 -4.20 4.57
CA ASN A 447 3.15 -3.40 3.73
C ASN A 447 2.11 -2.67 4.59
N SER A 448 2.45 -1.45 5.02
CA SER A 448 1.57 -0.63 5.85
C SER A 448 0.38 -0.06 5.10
N SER A 449 0.51 0.18 3.79
CA SER A 449 -0.60 0.60 2.90
C SER A 449 -1.76 -0.41 2.94
N LEU A 450 -1.44 -1.71 2.80
CA LEU A 450 -2.43 -2.79 2.82
C LEU A 450 -3.05 -3.01 4.20
N VAL A 451 -2.25 -2.87 5.26
CA VAL A 451 -2.76 -2.97 6.64
C VAL A 451 -3.72 -1.82 6.95
N GLY A 452 -3.35 -0.58 6.61
CA GLY A 452 -4.20 0.59 6.81
C GLY A 452 -5.46 0.55 5.94
N SER A 453 -5.37 0.13 4.68
CA SER A 453 -6.54 0.01 3.80
C SER A 453 -7.54 -1.04 4.31
N ARG A 454 -7.06 -2.16 4.87
CA ARG A 454 -7.93 -3.13 5.55
C ARG A 454 -8.63 -2.52 6.77
N GLU A 455 -7.92 -1.79 7.61
CA GLU A 455 -8.52 -1.17 8.80
C GLU A 455 -9.62 -0.17 8.41
N ILE A 456 -9.36 0.67 7.41
CA ILE A 456 -10.32 1.63 6.87
C ILE A 456 -11.52 0.92 6.23
N LEU A 457 -11.32 -0.23 5.59
CA LEU A 457 -12.42 -1.06 5.05
C LEU A 457 -13.34 -1.58 6.17
N LEU A 458 -12.77 -1.91 7.32
CA LEU A 458 -13.46 -2.54 8.46
C LEU A 458 -14.02 -1.54 9.47
N SER A 459 -13.64 -0.26 9.39
CA SER A 459 -14.10 0.77 10.31
C SER A 459 -14.30 2.14 9.65
N TYR A 460 -15.52 2.67 9.79
CA TYR A 460 -15.84 4.03 9.41
C TYR A 460 -15.08 5.06 10.26
N GLU A 461 -14.81 4.75 11.53
CA GLU A 461 -14.01 5.59 12.42
C GLU A 461 -12.57 5.72 11.90
N ALA A 462 -11.96 4.60 11.50
CA ALA A 462 -10.66 4.59 10.85
C ALA A 462 -10.65 5.40 9.55
N LYS A 463 -11.73 5.34 8.76
CA LYS A 463 -11.86 6.18 7.55
C LYS A 463 -11.88 7.67 7.87
N VAL A 464 -12.64 8.08 8.88
CA VAL A 464 -12.66 9.49 9.33
C VAL A 464 -11.28 9.90 9.84
N GLU A 465 -10.58 9.03 10.56
CA GLU A 465 -9.23 9.30 11.05
C GLU A 465 -8.22 9.43 9.90
N ALA A 466 -8.30 8.57 8.87
CA ALA A 466 -7.49 8.69 7.66
C ALA A 466 -7.71 10.05 6.96
N GLU A 467 -8.95 10.53 6.89
CA GLU A 467 -9.25 11.86 6.35
C GLU A 467 -8.62 12.99 7.19
N LYS A 468 -8.59 12.87 8.53
CA LYS A 468 -7.90 13.84 9.40
C LYS A 468 -6.39 13.80 9.19
N ILE A 469 -5.80 12.61 9.12
CA ILE A 469 -4.37 12.41 8.85
C ILE A 469 -3.99 13.13 7.55
N ALA A 470 -4.72 12.85 6.47
CA ALA A 470 -4.46 13.43 5.17
C ALA A 470 -4.56 14.97 5.16
N ARG A 471 -5.52 15.54 5.90
CA ARG A 471 -5.71 17.00 6.03
C ARG A 471 -4.65 17.68 6.90
N LYS A 472 -4.14 16.98 7.91
CA LYS A 472 -3.19 17.52 8.89
C LYS A 472 -1.74 17.45 8.40
N MET A 473 -1.44 16.50 7.51
CA MET A 473 -0.10 16.31 6.99
C MET A 473 0.29 17.43 6.01
N THR A 474 1.44 18.05 6.25
CA THR A 474 1.99 19.09 5.37
C THR A 474 3.05 18.51 4.45
N TYR A 475 2.86 18.64 3.13
CA TYR A 475 3.84 18.18 2.15
C TYR A 475 4.95 19.20 1.91
N ILE A 476 6.19 18.73 1.89
CA ILE A 476 7.40 19.49 1.59
C ILE A 476 7.96 19.01 0.26
N GLU A 477 8.02 19.91 -0.72
CA GLU A 477 8.57 19.65 -2.04
C GLU A 477 10.11 19.66 -2.00
N LEU A 478 10.74 18.52 -2.30
CA LEU A 478 12.20 18.36 -2.27
C LEU A 478 12.86 18.92 -3.54
N SER A 479 12.17 18.96 -4.68
CA SER A 479 12.76 19.43 -5.94
C SER A 479 13.11 20.92 -5.93
N VAL A 480 12.44 21.70 -5.07
CA VAL A 480 12.73 23.13 -4.87
C VAL A 480 13.64 23.38 -3.67
N GLU A 481 14.13 22.32 -3.00
CA GLU A 481 15.03 22.43 -1.86
C GLU A 481 16.49 22.39 -2.31
N PRO A 482 17.23 23.52 -2.29
CA PRO A 482 18.58 23.59 -2.85
C PRO A 482 19.56 22.59 -2.22
N ALA A 483 19.40 22.31 -0.92
CA ALA A 483 20.31 21.41 -0.20
C ALA A 483 20.07 19.92 -0.50
N TYR A 484 18.98 19.54 -1.17
CA TYR A 484 18.65 18.13 -1.40
C TYR A 484 19.69 17.42 -2.28
N MET A 485 20.13 18.06 -3.36
CA MET A 485 21.10 17.43 -4.27
C MET A 485 22.47 17.22 -3.60
N ASP A 486 22.91 18.16 -2.76
CA ASP A 486 24.18 18.03 -2.02
C ASP A 486 24.14 16.87 -1.02
N GLU A 487 23.04 16.75 -0.28
CA GLU A 487 22.82 15.64 0.65
C GLU A 487 22.68 14.31 -0.10
N TYR A 488 21.97 14.30 -1.23
CA TYR A 488 21.83 13.12 -2.09
C TYR A 488 23.17 12.62 -2.60
N VAL A 489 24.00 13.49 -3.18
CA VAL A 489 25.35 13.14 -3.66
C VAL A 489 26.23 12.63 -2.52
N SER A 490 26.13 13.25 -1.33
CA SER A 490 26.85 12.80 -0.13
C SER A 490 26.41 11.40 0.32
N ALA A 491 25.15 11.06 0.10
CA ALA A 491 24.58 9.76 0.42
C ALA A 491 24.84 8.68 -0.64
N LEU A 492 25.51 8.97 -1.77
CA LEU A 492 25.86 7.98 -2.81
C LEU A 492 27.13 7.15 -2.51
N PHE A 493 27.59 7.11 -1.27
CA PHE A 493 28.73 6.31 -0.82
C PHE A 493 28.29 5.32 0.27
N PHE A 494 29.07 4.27 0.52
CA PHE A 494 28.84 3.35 1.64
C PHE A 494 29.69 3.74 2.88
N PRO A 495 29.09 3.88 4.07
CA PRO A 495 27.66 4.16 4.28
C PRO A 495 27.25 5.57 3.82
N HIS A 496 28.18 6.52 3.83
CA HIS A 496 27.96 7.93 3.46
C HIS A 496 29.33 8.62 3.25
N THR A 497 29.42 9.77 2.57
CA THR A 497 30.69 10.52 2.43
C THR A 497 31.26 10.94 3.77
N ASP A 498 30.42 11.55 4.62
CA ASP A 498 30.73 11.87 6.01
C ASP A 498 30.58 10.64 6.92
N LEU A 499 31.72 10.07 7.34
CA LEU A 499 31.76 8.92 8.24
C LEU A 499 31.44 9.28 9.70
N ASN A 500 31.39 10.56 10.09
CA ASN A 500 31.00 10.94 11.47
C ASN A 500 29.54 10.57 11.76
N ARG A 501 28.71 10.47 10.72
CA ARG A 501 27.29 10.08 10.83
C ARG A 501 27.08 8.57 11.03
N PHE A 502 28.14 7.76 10.89
CA PHE A 502 28.10 6.30 10.99
C PHE A 502 29.24 5.75 11.87
N PRO A 503 29.29 6.16 13.16
CA PRO A 503 30.38 5.77 14.06
C PRO A 503 30.54 4.26 14.23
N SER A 504 29.47 3.46 14.09
CA SER A 504 29.52 2.00 14.26
C SER A 504 30.15 1.26 13.07
N ILE A 505 30.41 1.95 11.96
CA ILE A 505 30.89 1.36 10.69
C ILE A 505 32.34 1.77 10.38
N ARG A 506 32.92 2.68 11.17
CA ARG A 506 34.28 3.20 10.98
C ARG A 506 35.38 2.15 11.07
#